data_AF-A0A938M0T1-F1
#
_entry.id   AF-A0A938M0T1-F1
#
_cell.length_a   1.000
_cell.length_b   1.000
_cell.length_c   1.000
_cell.angle_alpha   90.00
_cell.angle_beta   90.00
_cell.angle_gamma   90.00
#
_symmetry.space_group_name_H-M   'P 1'
#
loop_
_entity.id
_entity.type
_entity.pdbx_description
1 polymer ?
#
loop_
_entity_poly.entity_id
_entity_poly.type
_entity_poly.pdbx_seq_one_letter_code
_entity_poly.pdbx_strand_id
1 'polypeptide(L)'
;MAYGMACGLTLVVLASAAAFAEDVCVLAQDGQPRATIVVAAKPSRMAQFAAEELAHYARKLSGASLPIVAEDKLTKEQAEGDLVLVGESERTRKVGLTNAGLKPQEHVIRNAGRWLALMGRDEEDYGPVDYTKDMPWPECRLDFPWRVYLKAWGSMYAVDAFLERVCGVRWYLPGELGEVAPKTPTIRTSGLNLRLKPWTKFRLIGHAAAWDPFDFYAPGRDPKKTIPARDMLLWWLRVKLGGEPWHANHSVYSYFDRFGESNP
;
A
#
# COMPACT_ATOMS: atom_id res chain seq x y z
N MET A 1 81.35 11.16 -25.59
CA MET A 1 80.45 11.51 -24.48
C MET A 1 79.05 11.15 -24.91
N ALA A 2 78.49 10.11 -24.31
CA ALA A 2 77.18 9.56 -24.65
C ALA A 2 76.35 9.37 -23.37
N TYR A 3 75.05 9.20 -23.57
CA TYR A 3 73.95 8.95 -22.63
C TYR A 3 73.36 10.20 -21.97
N GLY A 4 72.05 10.44 -21.98
CA GLY A 4 70.92 9.64 -22.48
C GLY A 4 69.63 10.28 -21.93
N MET A 5 68.67 10.55 -22.82
CA MET A 5 67.43 11.26 -22.54
C MET A 5 66.40 10.24 -21.99
N ALA A 6 66.02 10.35 -20.71
CA ALA A 6 65.03 9.49 -20.09
C ALA A 6 63.63 10.12 -20.19
N CYS A 7 62.79 9.52 -21.05
CA CYS A 7 61.37 9.86 -21.22
C CYS A 7 60.56 9.16 -20.12
N GLY A 8 60.02 9.91 -19.15
CA GLY A 8 59.17 9.38 -18.09
C GLY A 8 57.76 9.10 -18.61
N LEU A 9 57.36 7.83 -18.62
CA LEU A 9 56.01 7.38 -18.96
C LEU A 9 55.12 7.51 -17.72
N THR A 10 54.25 8.52 -17.65
CA THR A 10 53.29 8.69 -16.56
C THR A 10 52.11 7.74 -16.77
N LEU A 11 52.02 6.69 -15.96
CA LEU A 11 50.93 5.73 -15.96
C LEU A 11 49.69 6.36 -15.27
N VAL A 12 48.69 6.75 -16.04
CA VAL A 12 47.39 7.19 -15.50
C VAL A 12 46.59 5.95 -15.13
N VAL A 13 46.55 5.61 -13.85
CA VAL A 13 45.65 4.58 -13.32
C VAL A 13 44.24 5.17 -13.28
N LEU A 14 43.42 4.85 -14.28
CA LEU A 14 41.97 5.06 -14.23
C LEU A 14 41.40 4.09 -13.21
N ALA A 15 41.22 4.56 -11.98
CA ALA A 15 40.43 3.86 -10.98
C ALA A 15 38.98 3.81 -11.48
N SER A 16 38.58 2.67 -12.04
CA SER A 16 37.18 2.37 -12.31
C SER A 16 36.46 2.34 -10.97
N ALA A 17 35.72 3.40 -10.65
CA ALA A 17 34.76 3.38 -9.56
C ALA A 17 33.71 2.34 -9.94
N ALA A 18 33.80 1.15 -9.34
CA ALA A 18 32.71 0.21 -9.36
C ALA A 18 31.50 0.94 -8.75
N ALA A 19 30.55 1.33 -9.61
CA ALA A 19 29.27 1.82 -9.16
C ALA A 19 28.64 0.68 -8.37
N PHE A 20 28.69 0.76 -7.03
CA PHE A 20 27.84 -0.08 -6.20
C PHE A 20 26.42 0.12 -6.73
N ALA A 21 25.76 -0.98 -7.08
CA ALA A 21 24.36 -0.94 -7.48
C ALA A 21 23.61 -0.23 -6.35
N GLU A 22 23.21 1.01 -6.59
CA GLU A 22 22.47 1.79 -5.61
C GLU A 22 21.18 1.01 -5.33
N ASP A 23 20.82 0.82 -4.06
CA ASP A 23 19.58 0.16 -3.65
C ASP A 23 18.39 1.06 -4.02
N VAL A 24 18.20 1.32 -5.31
CA VAL A 24 17.27 2.29 -5.86
C VAL A 24 16.30 1.59 -6.79
N CYS A 25 15.02 1.72 -6.47
CA CYS A 25 13.93 1.29 -7.35
C CYS A 25 13.21 2.54 -7.86
N VAL A 26 13.19 2.71 -9.19
CA VAL A 26 12.52 3.83 -9.86
C VAL A 26 11.17 3.37 -10.39
N LEU A 27 10.09 3.89 -9.83
CA LEU A 27 8.73 3.57 -10.25
C LEU A 27 8.36 4.37 -11.50
N ALA A 28 8.59 5.67 -11.45
CA ALA A 28 8.35 6.60 -12.54
C ALA A 28 9.52 7.58 -12.67
N GLN A 29 9.81 8.00 -13.89
CA GLN A 29 10.82 9.02 -14.19
C GLN A 29 10.30 9.93 -15.29
N ASP A 30 10.31 11.24 -15.02
CA ASP A 30 9.90 12.28 -15.98
C ASP A 30 8.50 12.01 -16.59
N GLY A 31 7.60 11.49 -15.75
CA GLY A 31 6.23 11.12 -16.09
C GLY A 31 6.06 9.83 -16.90
N GLN A 32 7.15 9.08 -17.11
CA GLN A 32 7.13 7.79 -17.81
C GLN A 32 7.25 6.61 -16.82
N PRO A 33 6.60 5.47 -17.11
CA PRO A 33 6.72 4.27 -16.28
C PRO A 33 8.13 3.67 -16.38
N ARG A 34 8.69 3.31 -15.23
CA ARG A 34 10.01 2.65 -15.13
C ARG A 34 9.96 1.30 -14.44
N ALA A 35 8.95 1.07 -13.60
CA ALA A 35 8.74 -0.21 -12.93
C ALA A 35 7.53 -0.98 -13.44
N THR A 36 7.55 -2.29 -13.23
CA THR A 36 6.39 -3.18 -13.33
C THR A 36 5.87 -3.49 -11.92
N ILE A 37 4.57 -3.34 -11.68
CA ILE A 37 3.92 -3.84 -10.46
C ILE A 37 3.70 -5.34 -10.64
N VAL A 38 4.20 -6.14 -9.72
CA VAL A 38 4.13 -7.60 -9.76
C VAL A 38 3.33 -8.13 -8.59
N VAL A 39 2.32 -8.92 -8.89
CA VAL A 39 1.51 -9.67 -7.91
C VAL A 39 1.74 -11.17 -8.11
N ALA A 40 1.37 -12.01 -7.14
CA ALA A 40 1.44 -13.47 -7.30
C ALA A 40 0.61 -13.96 -8.51
N ALA A 41 0.90 -15.19 -8.98
CA ALA A 41 0.09 -15.84 -10.01
C ALA A 41 -1.39 -15.99 -9.60
N LYS A 42 -1.62 -16.24 -8.30
CA LYS A 42 -2.92 -16.25 -7.65
C LYS A 42 -2.92 -15.28 -6.45
N PRO A 43 -3.07 -13.98 -6.69
CA PRO A 43 -2.95 -12.98 -5.64
C PRO A 43 -4.20 -12.94 -4.76
N SER A 44 -4.02 -12.58 -3.48
CA SER A 44 -5.15 -12.24 -2.60
C SER A 44 -5.95 -11.08 -3.21
N ARG A 45 -7.22 -10.96 -2.86
CA ARG A 45 -8.04 -9.80 -3.27
C ARG A 45 -7.38 -8.49 -2.88
N MET A 46 -6.80 -8.46 -1.68
CA MET A 46 -6.21 -7.23 -1.17
C MET A 46 -4.89 -6.88 -1.87
N ALA A 47 -4.08 -7.88 -2.27
CA ALA A 47 -2.92 -7.63 -3.10
C ALA A 47 -3.30 -7.08 -4.49
N GLN A 48 -4.38 -7.60 -5.11
CA GLN A 48 -4.90 -7.05 -6.37
C GLN A 48 -5.37 -5.61 -6.19
N PHE A 49 -6.19 -5.34 -5.18
CA PHE A 49 -6.72 -4.01 -4.91
C PHE A 49 -5.61 -3.00 -4.61
N ALA A 50 -4.63 -3.38 -3.79
CA ALA A 50 -3.49 -2.53 -3.45
C ALA A 50 -2.57 -2.26 -4.66
N ALA A 51 -2.41 -3.21 -5.57
CA ALA A 51 -1.68 -3.01 -6.82
C ALA A 51 -2.35 -1.97 -7.72
N GLU A 52 -3.68 -2.04 -7.83
CA GLU A 52 -4.49 -1.06 -8.57
C GLU A 52 -4.49 0.33 -7.91
N GLU A 53 -4.57 0.40 -6.57
CA GLU A 53 -4.42 1.66 -5.81
C GLU A 53 -3.05 2.30 -6.09
N LEU A 54 -1.98 1.51 -6.05
CA LEU A 54 -0.63 1.98 -6.36
C LEU A 54 -0.54 2.49 -7.81
N ALA A 55 -1.06 1.74 -8.79
CA ALA A 55 -1.05 2.15 -10.19
C ALA A 55 -1.86 3.44 -10.41
N HIS A 56 -3.01 3.56 -9.75
CA HIS A 56 -3.84 4.76 -9.75
C HIS A 56 -3.05 5.98 -9.26
N TYR A 57 -2.38 5.88 -8.11
CA TYR A 57 -1.59 7.00 -7.58
C TYR A 57 -0.32 7.25 -8.37
N ALA A 58 0.38 6.23 -8.88
CA ALA A 58 1.52 6.43 -9.76
C ALA A 58 1.13 7.33 -10.95
N ARG A 59 0.01 6.99 -11.63
CA ARG A 59 -0.52 7.82 -12.72
C ARG A 59 -0.97 9.20 -12.25
N LYS A 60 -1.67 9.30 -11.12
CA LYS A 60 -2.18 10.58 -10.59
C LYS A 60 -1.07 11.56 -10.22
N LEU A 61 0.01 11.05 -9.63
CA LEU A 61 1.14 11.84 -9.13
C LEU A 61 2.12 12.18 -10.25
N SER A 62 2.52 11.22 -11.07
CA SER A 62 3.59 11.40 -12.06
C SER A 62 3.11 11.47 -13.51
N GLY A 63 1.93 10.94 -13.83
CA GLY A 63 1.46 10.70 -15.19
C GLY A 63 1.80 9.31 -15.73
N ALA A 64 2.67 8.55 -15.05
CA ALA A 64 3.12 7.24 -15.50
C ALA A 64 2.06 6.15 -15.23
N SER A 65 1.70 5.40 -16.28
CA SER A 65 0.88 4.20 -16.17
C SER A 65 1.76 2.97 -15.95
N LEU A 66 1.88 2.51 -14.70
CA LEU A 66 2.65 1.30 -14.38
C LEU A 66 1.86 0.04 -14.77
N PRO A 67 2.46 -0.91 -15.51
CA PRO A 67 1.81 -2.18 -15.79
C PRO A 67 1.70 -3.02 -14.51
N ILE A 68 0.57 -3.71 -14.32
CA ILE A 68 0.37 -4.72 -13.28
C ILE A 68 0.43 -6.10 -13.95
N VAL A 69 1.32 -6.97 -13.49
CA VAL A 69 1.58 -8.28 -14.10
C VAL A 69 1.63 -9.36 -13.02
N ALA A 70 0.98 -10.49 -13.27
CA ALA A 70 1.10 -11.68 -12.44
C ALA A 70 2.49 -12.30 -12.62
N GLU A 71 3.12 -12.79 -11.55
CA GLU A 71 4.53 -13.21 -11.58
C GLU A 71 4.84 -14.32 -12.59
N ASP A 72 3.87 -15.19 -12.89
CA ASP A 72 3.95 -16.28 -13.87
C ASP A 72 3.85 -15.79 -15.33
N LYS A 73 3.44 -14.53 -15.52
CA LYS A 73 3.32 -13.86 -16.83
C LYS A 73 4.39 -12.79 -17.03
N LEU A 74 5.31 -12.63 -16.09
CA LEU A 74 6.36 -11.63 -16.17
C LEU A 74 7.36 -12.00 -17.27
N THR A 75 7.58 -11.12 -18.24
CA THR A 75 8.57 -11.37 -19.29
C THR A 75 10.00 -11.23 -18.77
N LYS A 76 10.97 -11.75 -19.51
CA LYS A 76 12.39 -11.62 -19.16
C LYS A 76 12.81 -10.14 -19.10
N GLU A 77 12.37 -9.34 -20.06
CA GLU A 77 12.67 -7.91 -20.14
C GLU A 77 12.10 -7.16 -18.93
N GLN A 78 10.88 -7.48 -18.51
CA GLN A 78 10.28 -6.89 -17.31
C GLN A 78 11.02 -7.32 -16.05
N ALA A 79 11.43 -8.59 -15.96
CA ALA A 79 12.14 -9.14 -14.81
C ALA A 79 13.55 -8.54 -14.59
N GLU A 80 14.17 -7.99 -15.63
CA GLU A 80 15.46 -7.28 -15.57
C GLU A 80 15.31 -5.78 -15.24
N GLY A 81 14.08 -5.26 -15.28
CA GLY A 81 13.72 -3.89 -14.93
C GLY A 81 13.50 -3.64 -13.44
N ASP A 82 12.94 -2.46 -13.12
CA ASP A 82 12.54 -2.12 -11.76
C ASP A 82 11.20 -2.81 -11.42
N LEU A 83 11.09 -3.41 -10.24
CA LEU A 83 9.92 -4.19 -9.83
C LEU A 83 9.29 -3.67 -8.54
N VAL A 84 7.97 -3.47 -8.53
CA VAL A 84 7.22 -3.26 -7.29
C VAL A 84 6.44 -4.52 -6.96
N LEU A 85 6.88 -5.26 -5.95
CA LEU A 85 6.24 -6.49 -5.50
C LEU A 85 5.11 -6.13 -4.52
N VAL A 86 3.86 -6.44 -4.88
CA VAL A 86 2.69 -6.15 -4.03
C VAL A 86 2.07 -7.45 -3.52
N GLY A 87 2.00 -7.58 -2.19
CA GLY A 87 1.52 -8.77 -1.50
C GLY A 87 2.48 -9.96 -1.50
N GLU A 88 2.05 -11.08 -0.91
CA GLU A 88 2.85 -12.30 -0.90
C GLU A 88 2.88 -12.97 -2.28
N SER A 89 4.07 -13.39 -2.71
CA SER A 89 4.37 -14.03 -4.00
C SER A 89 5.63 -14.90 -3.88
N GLU A 90 6.00 -15.66 -4.91
CA GLU A 90 7.28 -16.40 -4.88
C GLU A 90 8.47 -15.45 -4.76
N ARG A 91 8.40 -14.27 -5.38
CA ARG A 91 9.46 -13.25 -5.32
C ARG A 91 9.62 -12.68 -3.92
N THR A 92 8.53 -12.35 -3.22
CA THR A 92 8.63 -11.84 -1.84
C THR A 92 9.12 -12.93 -0.88
N ARG A 93 8.71 -14.19 -1.08
CA ARG A 93 9.24 -15.34 -0.31
C ARG A 93 10.76 -15.50 -0.46
N LYS A 94 11.31 -15.35 -1.67
CA LYS A 94 12.77 -15.45 -1.93
C LYS A 94 13.60 -14.41 -1.17
N VAL A 95 13.01 -13.26 -0.81
CA VAL A 95 13.66 -12.21 -0.02
C VAL A 95 13.27 -12.25 1.47
N GLY A 96 12.63 -13.34 1.91
CA GLY A 96 12.28 -13.60 3.31
C GLY A 96 11.01 -12.89 3.80
N LEU A 97 10.17 -12.40 2.89
CA LEU A 97 8.89 -11.78 3.22
C LEU A 97 7.75 -12.78 2.96
N THR A 98 7.06 -13.17 4.02
CA THR A 98 5.95 -14.15 3.96
C THR A 98 4.77 -13.68 4.79
N ASN A 99 3.55 -14.07 4.40
CA ASN A 99 2.33 -13.71 5.14
C ASN A 99 2.39 -14.27 6.57
N ALA A 100 2.90 -15.50 6.70
CA ALA A 100 3.12 -16.18 7.98
C ALA A 100 4.15 -15.48 8.89
N GLY A 101 5.14 -14.78 8.31
CA GLY A 101 6.17 -14.07 9.05
C GLY A 101 5.73 -12.71 9.62
N LEU A 102 4.52 -12.26 9.29
CA LEU A 102 3.94 -10.99 9.74
C LEU A 102 2.87 -11.23 10.81
N LYS A 103 2.88 -10.42 11.86
CA LYS A 103 1.83 -10.42 12.89
C LYS A 103 0.55 -9.77 12.33
N PRO A 104 -0.61 -9.92 13.00
CA PRO A 104 -1.82 -9.22 12.61
C PRO A 104 -1.58 -7.71 12.40
N GLN A 105 -2.09 -7.18 11.28
CA GLN A 105 -1.96 -5.77 10.85
C GLN A 105 -0.53 -5.29 10.54
N GLU A 106 0.49 -6.14 10.64
CA GLU A 106 1.85 -5.77 10.24
C GLU A 106 1.97 -5.71 8.72
N HIS A 107 2.76 -4.73 8.28
CA HIS A 107 3.09 -4.49 6.89
C HIS A 107 4.52 -3.97 6.77
N VAL A 108 5.09 -4.13 5.58
CA VAL A 108 6.49 -3.90 5.27
C VAL A 108 6.59 -3.07 3.99
N ILE A 109 7.48 -2.08 4.03
CA ILE A 109 7.96 -1.33 2.87
C ILE A 109 9.46 -1.58 2.83
N ARG A 110 9.91 -2.40 1.89
CA ARG A 110 11.32 -2.78 1.79
C ARG A 110 11.82 -2.60 0.37
N ASN A 111 12.93 -1.90 0.20
CA ASN A 111 13.60 -1.68 -1.06
C ASN A 111 15.05 -2.17 -0.94
N ALA A 112 15.46 -2.97 -1.92
CA ALA A 112 16.85 -3.36 -2.11
C ALA A 112 17.09 -3.60 -3.61
N GLY A 113 18.24 -3.20 -4.12
CA GLY A 113 18.51 -3.13 -5.56
C GLY A 113 17.33 -2.50 -6.33
N ARG A 114 16.96 -3.14 -7.43
CA ARG A 114 15.91 -2.69 -8.36
C ARG A 114 14.50 -3.17 -8.00
N TRP A 115 14.24 -3.44 -6.72
CA TRP A 115 12.89 -3.83 -6.29
C TRP A 115 12.42 -3.10 -5.03
N LEU A 116 11.11 -2.88 -4.97
CA LEU A 116 10.37 -2.38 -3.82
C LEU A 116 9.28 -3.39 -3.47
N ALA A 117 9.27 -3.93 -2.26
CA ALA A 117 8.21 -4.76 -1.74
C ALA A 117 7.26 -3.94 -0.87
N LEU A 118 5.97 -3.99 -1.20
CA LEU A 118 4.86 -3.45 -0.44
C LEU A 118 3.96 -4.62 -0.06
N MET A 119 4.17 -5.15 1.15
CA MET A 119 3.55 -6.39 1.58
C MET A 119 3.06 -6.29 3.01
N GLY A 120 1.93 -6.88 3.33
CA GLY A 120 1.53 -7.05 4.72
C GLY A 120 0.76 -8.34 4.99
N ARG A 121 0.35 -8.53 6.24
CA ARG A 121 -0.51 -9.66 6.62
C ARG A 121 -1.88 -9.52 5.97
N ASP A 122 -2.13 -10.30 4.93
CA ASP A 122 -3.42 -10.37 4.25
C ASP A 122 -4.24 -11.57 4.73
N GLU A 123 -5.56 -11.39 4.68
CA GLU A 123 -6.52 -12.48 4.75
C GLU A 123 -6.35 -13.42 3.55
N GLU A 124 -6.55 -14.72 3.77
CA GLU A 124 -6.57 -15.72 2.70
C GLU A 124 -7.89 -15.64 1.91
N ASP A 125 -8.11 -14.48 1.27
CA ASP A 125 -9.29 -14.16 0.47
C ASP A 125 -8.88 -13.99 -1.00
N TYR A 126 -9.49 -14.77 -1.89
CA TYR A 126 -9.10 -14.89 -3.29
C TYR A 126 -10.30 -14.75 -4.24
N GLY A 127 -10.01 -14.30 -5.45
CA GLY A 127 -10.96 -14.18 -6.55
C GLY A 127 -10.80 -12.84 -7.28
N PRO A 128 -11.69 -12.53 -8.24
CA PRO A 128 -11.56 -11.37 -9.11
C PRO A 128 -11.93 -10.06 -8.40
N VAL A 129 -11.07 -9.05 -8.49
CA VAL A 129 -11.32 -7.70 -8.00
C VAL A 129 -11.50 -6.76 -9.19
N ASP A 130 -12.57 -5.97 -9.20
CA ASP A 130 -12.71 -4.84 -10.12
C ASP A 130 -12.50 -3.54 -9.34
N TYR A 131 -11.28 -3.02 -9.43
CA TYR A 131 -10.90 -1.82 -8.71
C TYR A 131 -11.75 -0.62 -9.10
N THR A 132 -12.50 -0.60 -10.22
CA THR A 132 -13.26 0.59 -10.66
C THR A 132 -14.69 0.67 -10.10
N LYS A 133 -15.22 -0.43 -9.56
CA LYS A 133 -16.60 -0.51 -9.07
C LYS A 133 -16.75 0.08 -7.66
N ASP A 134 -17.98 0.44 -7.31
CA ASP A 134 -18.34 0.81 -5.93
C ASP A 134 -18.12 -0.35 -4.96
N MET A 135 -18.45 -1.56 -5.42
CA MET A 135 -18.25 -2.81 -4.69
C MET A 135 -17.28 -3.69 -5.49
N PRO A 136 -15.97 -3.63 -5.20
CA PRO A 136 -14.93 -4.26 -6.01
C PRO A 136 -14.95 -5.80 -6.01
N TRP A 137 -15.65 -6.42 -5.05
CA TRP A 137 -15.95 -7.86 -5.02
C TRP A 137 -17.27 -8.11 -4.25
N PRO A 138 -17.94 -9.27 -4.42
CA PRO A 138 -19.30 -9.49 -3.90
C PRO A 138 -19.48 -9.28 -2.39
N GLU A 139 -18.47 -9.65 -1.60
CA GLU A 139 -18.48 -9.52 -0.13
C GLU A 139 -18.11 -8.11 0.35
N CYS A 140 -17.62 -7.25 -0.54
CA CYS A 140 -17.35 -5.84 -0.23
C CYS A 140 -18.65 -5.08 -0.20
N ARG A 141 -19.16 -4.79 1.01
CA ARG A 141 -20.50 -4.24 1.21
C ARG A 141 -20.48 -3.13 2.25
N LEU A 142 -20.88 -1.93 1.84
CA LEU A 142 -20.96 -0.76 2.75
C LEU A 142 -22.09 -0.87 3.76
N ASP A 143 -23.16 -1.61 3.44
CA ASP A 143 -24.26 -1.94 4.36
C ASP A 143 -23.85 -2.97 5.43
N PHE A 144 -22.77 -3.72 5.19
CA PHE A 144 -22.19 -4.69 6.12
C PHE A 144 -20.69 -4.44 6.29
N PRO A 145 -20.29 -3.25 6.76
CA PRO A 145 -18.91 -2.78 6.63
C PRO A 145 -17.92 -3.60 7.46
N TRP A 146 -18.38 -4.27 8.51
CA TRP A 146 -17.58 -5.21 9.31
C TRP A 146 -17.07 -6.41 8.51
N ARG A 147 -17.74 -6.80 7.43
CA ARG A 147 -17.22 -7.84 6.50
C ARG A 147 -16.00 -7.38 5.72
N VAL A 148 -15.81 -6.08 5.67
CA VAL A 148 -14.71 -5.40 4.99
C VAL A 148 -13.68 -5.16 6.10
N TYR A 149 -13.89 -4.19 7.00
CA TYR A 149 -12.82 -3.68 7.89
C TYR A 149 -12.27 -4.66 8.94
N LEU A 150 -12.95 -5.77 9.26
CA LEU A 150 -12.41 -6.76 10.21
C LEU A 150 -11.41 -7.75 9.58
N LYS A 151 -11.25 -7.73 8.26
CA LYS A 151 -10.29 -8.60 7.56
C LYS A 151 -8.87 -8.07 7.68
N ALA A 152 -7.90 -8.98 7.56
CA ALA A 152 -6.49 -8.60 7.48
C ALA A 152 -6.17 -8.03 6.08
N TRP A 153 -5.72 -6.77 6.01
CA TRP A 153 -5.45 -6.04 4.76
C TRP A 153 -4.06 -5.41 4.70
N GLY A 154 -3.05 -6.17 5.10
CA GLY A 154 -1.70 -5.66 5.22
C GLY A 154 -1.09 -5.14 3.91
N SER A 155 -1.43 -5.69 2.75
CA SER A 155 -0.94 -5.20 1.46
C SER A 155 -1.43 -3.77 1.16
N MET A 156 -2.70 -3.48 1.45
CA MET A 156 -3.23 -2.11 1.35
C MET A 156 -2.53 -1.19 2.34
N TYR A 157 -2.31 -1.63 3.57
CA TYR A 157 -1.60 -0.82 4.56
C TYR A 157 -0.16 -0.49 4.12
N ALA A 158 0.53 -1.43 3.46
CA ALA A 158 1.86 -1.20 2.89
C ALA A 158 1.84 -0.15 1.78
N VAL A 159 0.89 -0.25 0.85
CA VAL A 159 0.72 0.70 -0.25
C VAL A 159 0.33 2.08 0.29
N ASP A 160 -0.64 2.16 1.19
CA ASP A 160 -1.06 3.43 1.80
C ASP A 160 0.10 4.08 2.56
N ALA A 161 0.81 3.32 3.39
CA ALA A 161 1.95 3.85 4.13
C ALA A 161 3.08 4.33 3.19
N PHE A 162 3.29 3.67 2.05
CA PHE A 162 4.23 4.12 1.04
C PHE A 162 3.77 5.43 0.40
N LEU A 163 2.52 5.51 -0.03
CA LEU A 163 1.92 6.71 -0.61
C LEU A 163 1.97 7.89 0.37
N GLU A 164 1.67 7.67 1.64
CA GLU A 164 1.71 8.70 2.68
C GLU A 164 3.14 9.15 2.98
N ARG A 165 4.05 8.21 3.25
CA ARG A 165 5.38 8.52 3.80
C ARG A 165 6.39 8.90 2.73
N VAL A 166 6.28 8.34 1.53
CA VAL A 166 7.24 8.53 0.44
C VAL A 166 6.68 9.48 -0.62
N CYS A 167 5.42 9.32 -1.00
CA CYS A 167 4.81 10.13 -2.07
C CYS A 167 4.10 11.39 -1.56
N GLY A 168 3.94 11.56 -0.24
CA GLY A 168 3.31 12.73 0.36
C GLY A 168 1.78 12.79 0.20
N VAL A 169 1.13 11.67 -0.16
CA VAL A 169 -0.32 11.60 -0.31
C VAL A 169 -1.00 11.73 1.07
N ARG A 170 -2.14 12.41 1.14
CA ARG A 170 -2.97 12.48 2.36
C ARG A 170 -4.44 12.28 2.03
N TRP A 171 -5.15 11.66 2.96
CA TRP A 171 -6.59 11.47 2.92
C TRP A 171 -7.22 11.94 4.22
N TYR A 172 -7.91 13.06 4.17
CA TYR A 172 -8.62 13.64 5.30
C TYR A 172 -10.11 13.27 5.26
N LEU A 173 -10.70 13.17 4.06
CA LEU A 173 -12.12 12.91 3.82
C LEU A 173 -12.33 12.05 2.56
N PRO A 174 -13.53 11.49 2.33
CA PRO A 174 -13.86 10.80 1.09
C PRO A 174 -13.77 11.67 -0.17
N GLY A 175 -13.37 11.05 -1.28
CA GLY A 175 -13.33 11.70 -2.59
C GLY A 175 -12.25 12.77 -2.73
N GLU A 176 -12.32 13.54 -3.81
CA GLU A 176 -11.26 14.49 -4.19
C GLU A 176 -11.09 15.64 -3.19
N LEU A 177 -12.18 16.11 -2.56
CA LEU A 177 -12.14 17.21 -1.60
C LEU A 177 -11.24 16.91 -0.39
N GLY A 178 -11.19 15.64 0.02
CA GLY A 178 -10.40 15.20 1.17
C GLY A 178 -8.98 14.79 0.84
N GLU A 179 -8.57 14.86 -0.42
CA GLU A 179 -7.32 14.27 -0.88
C GLU A 179 -6.25 15.33 -1.16
N VAL A 180 -5.01 15.04 -0.75
CA VAL A 180 -3.81 15.74 -1.20
C VAL A 180 -2.95 14.75 -1.99
N ALA A 181 -2.72 15.02 -3.27
CA ALA A 181 -1.88 14.22 -4.17
C ALA A 181 -0.84 15.09 -4.90
N PRO A 182 0.39 15.21 -4.37
CA PRO A 182 1.43 16.07 -4.95
C PRO A 182 1.86 15.64 -6.36
N LYS A 183 2.01 16.60 -7.29
CA LYS A 183 2.58 16.31 -8.62
C LYS A 183 4.07 16.02 -8.51
N THR A 184 4.45 14.80 -8.87
CA THR A 184 5.81 14.28 -8.72
C THR A 184 6.14 13.43 -9.95
N PRO A 185 6.75 14.00 -11.01
CA PRO A 185 7.01 13.27 -12.26
C PRO A 185 7.99 12.10 -12.09
N THR A 186 8.81 12.13 -11.03
CA THR A 186 9.79 11.08 -10.72
C THR A 186 9.53 10.50 -9.34
N ILE A 187 9.16 9.22 -9.29
CA ILE A 187 8.92 8.46 -8.05
C ILE A 187 10.04 7.42 -7.94
N ARG A 188 10.88 7.54 -6.92
CA ARG A 188 11.96 6.60 -6.63
C ARG A 188 12.09 6.34 -5.13
N THR A 189 12.63 5.18 -4.80
CA THR A 189 12.96 4.77 -3.44
C THR A 189 14.44 4.45 -3.35
N SER A 190 15.03 4.65 -2.18
CA SER A 190 16.41 4.24 -1.90
C SER A 190 16.52 3.71 -0.47
N GLY A 191 17.04 2.50 -0.29
CA GLY A 191 17.39 1.94 1.02
C GLY A 191 16.25 1.85 2.05
N LEU A 192 14.99 1.72 1.62
CA LEU A 192 13.86 1.62 2.56
C LEU A 192 13.80 0.25 3.23
N ASN A 193 13.65 0.23 4.56
CA ASN A 193 13.37 -1.00 5.30
C ASN A 193 12.49 -0.70 6.52
N LEU A 194 11.19 -0.57 6.28
CA LEU A 194 10.19 -0.23 7.29
C LEU A 194 9.32 -1.44 7.58
N ARG A 195 9.10 -1.74 8.86
CA ARG A 195 8.08 -2.67 9.34
C ARG A 195 7.16 -1.91 10.27
N LEU A 196 5.89 -1.87 9.90
CA LEU A 196 4.89 -0.97 10.45
C LEU A 196 3.64 -1.75 10.86
N LYS A 197 2.86 -1.14 11.75
CA LYS A 197 1.49 -1.53 12.07
C LYS A 197 0.75 -0.30 12.61
N PRO A 198 -0.58 -0.24 12.51
CA PRO A 198 -1.37 0.78 13.21
C PRO A 198 -1.06 0.78 14.71
N TRP A 199 -1.07 1.96 15.34
CA TRP A 199 -0.77 2.09 16.77
C TRP A 199 -1.86 1.47 17.65
N THR A 200 -3.13 1.66 17.29
CA THR A 200 -4.26 1.04 17.98
C THR A 200 -4.53 -0.36 17.43
N LYS A 201 -5.00 -1.27 18.27
CA LYS A 201 -5.38 -2.64 17.87
C LYS A 201 -6.66 -2.67 17.04
N PHE A 202 -7.60 -1.78 17.35
CA PHE A 202 -8.89 -1.67 16.72
C PHE A 202 -9.22 -0.19 16.48
N ARG A 203 -9.88 0.10 15.36
CA ARG A 203 -10.30 1.43 14.91
C ARG A 203 -11.73 1.29 14.40
N LEU A 204 -12.67 1.94 15.03
CA LEU A 204 -14.05 1.97 14.57
C LEU A 204 -14.57 3.39 14.63
N ILE A 205 -15.24 3.79 13.56
CA ILE A 205 -16.14 4.92 13.53
C ILE A 205 -17.51 4.26 13.47
N GLY A 206 -18.33 4.40 14.52
CA GLY A 206 -19.58 3.65 14.66
C GLY A 206 -20.45 3.80 13.41
N HIS A 207 -21.12 2.73 12.96
CA HIS A 207 -21.80 2.70 11.65
C HIS A 207 -22.81 3.86 11.42
N ALA A 208 -23.50 4.31 12.48
CA ALA A 208 -24.35 5.50 12.42
C ALA A 208 -23.51 6.79 12.31
N ALA A 209 -22.55 6.96 13.22
CA ALA A 209 -21.67 8.13 13.32
C ALA A 209 -20.56 8.20 12.24
N ALA A 210 -20.41 7.19 11.38
CA ALA A 210 -19.46 7.22 10.27
C ALA A 210 -19.85 8.24 9.20
N TRP A 211 -21.10 8.71 9.22
CA TRP A 211 -21.63 9.66 8.24
C TRP A 211 -21.78 11.07 8.79
N ASP A 212 -22.01 11.22 10.11
CA ASP A 212 -22.23 12.51 10.78
C ASP A 212 -21.09 13.53 10.57
N PRO A 213 -19.78 13.15 10.58
CA PRO A 213 -18.72 14.10 10.28
C PRO A 213 -18.82 14.70 8.88
N PHE A 214 -19.56 14.07 7.97
CA PHE A 214 -19.68 14.50 6.58
C PHE A 214 -20.93 15.34 6.29
N ASP A 215 -21.66 15.79 7.31
CA ASP A 215 -22.80 16.70 7.12
C ASP A 215 -22.42 17.96 6.33
N PHE A 216 -21.15 18.41 6.37
CA PHE A 216 -20.68 19.53 5.57
C PHE A 216 -20.57 19.23 4.06
N TYR A 217 -20.48 17.95 3.64
CA TYR A 217 -20.56 17.60 2.22
C TYR A 217 -21.93 17.96 1.63
N ALA A 218 -22.97 17.95 2.47
CA ALA A 218 -24.31 18.28 2.03
C ALA A 218 -25.19 18.76 3.21
N PRO A 219 -25.04 20.00 3.68
CA PRO A 219 -25.82 20.51 4.80
C PRO A 219 -27.33 20.37 4.54
N GLY A 220 -28.03 19.67 5.43
CA GLY A 220 -29.46 19.39 5.30
C GLY A 220 -29.83 18.27 4.31
N ARG A 221 -28.86 17.48 3.84
CA ARG A 221 -29.08 16.28 3.02
C ARG A 221 -28.37 15.08 3.66
N ASP A 222 -28.84 13.88 3.31
CA ASP A 222 -28.26 12.62 3.77
C ASP A 222 -26.89 12.38 3.07
N PRO A 223 -25.76 12.35 3.80
CA PRO A 223 -24.43 12.15 3.22
C PRO A 223 -24.30 10.83 2.43
N LYS A 224 -25.11 9.82 2.76
CA LYS A 224 -25.16 8.53 2.05
C LYS A 224 -25.66 8.66 0.61
N LYS A 225 -26.38 9.75 0.30
CA LYS A 225 -26.90 10.04 -1.04
C LYS A 225 -25.99 10.96 -1.83
N THR A 226 -25.00 11.58 -1.19
CA THR A 226 -24.15 12.60 -1.83
C THR A 226 -22.71 12.15 -1.98
N ILE A 227 -22.20 11.29 -1.11
CA ILE A 227 -20.85 10.73 -1.22
C ILE A 227 -20.93 9.43 -2.04
N PRO A 228 -20.19 9.31 -3.14
CA PRO A 228 -20.12 8.06 -3.90
C PRO A 228 -19.69 6.90 -2.99
N ALA A 229 -20.35 5.75 -3.14
CA ALA A 229 -20.06 4.55 -2.35
C ALA A 229 -18.58 4.16 -2.43
N ARG A 230 -18.01 4.19 -3.63
CA ARG A 230 -16.58 4.01 -3.88
C ARG A 230 -15.69 4.89 -3.00
N ASP A 231 -15.98 6.19 -2.95
CA ASP A 231 -15.12 7.16 -2.26
C ASP A 231 -15.12 6.91 -0.75
N MET A 232 -16.27 6.51 -0.21
CA MET A 232 -16.41 6.14 1.19
C MET A 232 -15.64 4.85 1.51
N LEU A 233 -15.76 3.83 0.65
CA LEU A 233 -15.00 2.58 0.79
C LEU A 233 -13.49 2.85 0.81
N LEU A 234 -12.99 3.57 -0.20
CA LEU A 234 -11.58 3.91 -0.31
C LEU A 234 -11.09 4.66 0.93
N TRP A 235 -11.85 5.66 1.39
CA TRP A 235 -11.51 6.40 2.59
C TRP A 235 -11.42 5.50 3.82
N TRP A 236 -12.37 4.57 4.04
CA TRP A 236 -12.30 3.60 5.14
C TRP A 236 -11.05 2.72 5.08
N LEU A 237 -10.66 2.25 3.90
CA LEU A 237 -9.43 1.48 3.71
C LEU A 237 -8.19 2.31 4.07
N ARG A 238 -8.12 3.56 3.59
CA ARG A 238 -6.98 4.48 3.76
C ARG A 238 -6.76 4.94 5.19
N VAL A 239 -7.84 5.18 5.94
CA VAL A 239 -7.79 5.43 7.40
C VAL A 239 -7.64 4.14 8.21
N LYS A 240 -7.52 3.00 7.50
CA LYS A 240 -7.22 1.68 8.06
C LYS A 240 -8.28 1.24 9.06
N LEU A 241 -9.55 1.58 8.81
CA LEU A 241 -10.66 1.20 9.69
C LEU A 241 -10.62 -0.30 10.00
N GLY A 242 -11.01 -0.67 11.21
CA GLY A 242 -11.04 -2.03 11.72
C GLY A 242 -9.79 -2.45 12.49
N GLY A 243 -9.27 -3.65 12.22
CA GLY A 243 -8.16 -4.24 12.96
C GLY A 243 -8.55 -5.53 13.69
N GLU A 244 -8.00 -5.75 14.89
CA GLU A 244 -8.30 -6.93 15.70
C GLU A 244 -9.81 -7.02 15.99
N PRO A 245 -10.49 -8.13 15.69
CA PRO A 245 -11.91 -8.29 16.00
C PRO A 245 -12.17 -8.11 17.50
N TRP A 246 -12.77 -7.00 17.87
CA TRP A 246 -13.28 -6.74 19.20
C TRP A 246 -14.80 -6.56 19.15
N HIS A 247 -15.51 -7.28 20.01
CA HIS A 247 -16.90 -6.99 20.29
C HIS A 247 -16.97 -5.86 21.33
N ALA A 248 -16.86 -4.62 20.87
CA ALA A 248 -17.35 -3.48 21.63
C ALA A 248 -18.83 -3.28 21.25
N ASN A 249 -19.72 -4.06 21.88
CA ASN A 249 -21.16 -3.79 21.78
C ASN A 249 -21.58 -2.95 22.99
N HIS A 250 -22.58 -2.09 22.83
CA HIS A 250 -23.22 -1.33 23.92
C HIS A 250 -24.08 -2.20 24.85
N SER A 251 -23.98 -3.52 24.69
CA SER A 251 -24.71 -4.51 25.45
C SER A 251 -24.01 -4.78 26.79
N VAL A 252 -24.18 -3.85 27.73
CA VAL A 252 -23.94 -4.09 29.17
C VAL A 252 -24.99 -5.04 29.78
N TYR A 253 -25.77 -5.76 28.96
CA TYR A 253 -26.87 -6.61 29.41
C TYR A 253 -26.44 -7.60 30.49
N SER A 254 -25.28 -8.25 30.32
CA SER A 254 -24.76 -9.19 31.32
C SER A 254 -23.89 -8.53 32.40
N TYR A 255 -23.58 -7.23 32.30
CA TYR A 255 -22.80 -6.54 33.32
C TYR A 255 -23.60 -6.41 34.62
N PHE A 256 -24.86 -5.99 34.53
CA PHE A 256 -25.71 -5.83 35.71
C PHE A 256 -26.00 -7.16 36.39
N ASP A 257 -26.25 -8.23 35.63
CA ASP A 257 -26.40 -9.58 36.18
C ASP A 257 -25.13 -10.08 36.89
N ARG A 258 -23.94 -9.72 36.38
CA ARG A 258 -22.66 -10.22 36.90
C ARG A 258 -22.04 -9.37 38.00
N PHE A 259 -22.31 -8.07 38.00
CA PHE A 259 -21.55 -7.11 38.80
C PHE A 259 -22.42 -6.08 39.52
N GLY A 260 -23.72 -5.98 39.23
CA GLY A 260 -24.60 -4.96 39.81
C GLY A 260 -24.75 -5.05 41.33
N GLU A 261 -24.72 -6.25 41.91
CA GLU A 261 -24.78 -6.42 43.37
C GLU A 261 -23.48 -6.01 44.08
N SER A 262 -22.34 -6.13 43.40
CA SER A 262 -21.01 -5.86 43.99
C SER A 262 -20.44 -4.48 43.66
N ASN A 263 -21.01 -3.80 42.67
CA ASN A 263 -20.63 -2.47 42.21
C ASN A 263 -21.89 -1.65 41.91
N PRO A 264 -22.66 -1.27 42.94
CA PRO A 264 -23.92 -0.52 42.80
C PRO A 264 -23.72 0.92 42.33
#